data_AF-A0A3D8GUF8-F1
#
_entry.id   AF-A0A3D8GUF8-F1
#
_cell.length_a   1.000
_cell.length_b   1.000
_cell.length_c   1.000
_cell.angle_alpha   90.00
_cell.angle_beta   90.00
_cell.angle_gamma   90.00
#
_symmetry.space_group_name_H-M   'P 1'
#
loop_
_entity.id
_entity.type
_entity.pdbx_description
1 polymer ?
#
loop_
_entity_poly.entity_id
_entity_poly.type
_entity_poly.pdbx_seq_one_letter_code
_entity_poly.pdbx_strand_id
1 'polypeptide(L)'
;MLKIKLGSLILIFSLVLIGCQNKNLNLGKSVTEIKVVTWGETEEFVTSIKDEEFIRELIDKLNKAKTVTTANADMEMPDFKLYFKHNKEVIYEIGYFKRVMGHNGILGQYWDTKKIYDVILELPIE
;
A
#
# COMPACT_ATOMS: atom_id res chain seq x y z
N MET A 1 -46.28 4.45 39.49
CA MET A 1 -46.52 3.88 38.15
C MET A 1 -46.06 4.89 37.10
N LEU A 2 -44.81 4.78 36.65
CA LEU A 2 -44.20 5.75 35.73
C LEU A 2 -44.48 5.31 34.29
N LYS A 3 -45.30 6.09 33.56
CA LYS A 3 -45.61 5.89 32.15
C LYS A 3 -44.42 6.37 31.31
N ILE A 4 -43.56 5.45 30.86
CA ILE A 4 -42.48 5.78 29.93
C ILE A 4 -43.08 5.74 28.52
N LYS A 5 -43.09 6.90 27.85
CA LYS A 5 -43.54 7.05 26.47
C LYS A 5 -42.66 6.20 25.56
N LEU A 6 -43.29 5.28 24.83
CA LEU A 6 -42.68 4.30 23.92
C LEU A 6 -42.22 4.94 22.59
N GLY A 7 -41.64 6.13 22.64
CA GLY A 7 -41.09 6.83 21.49
C GLY A 7 -39.64 7.17 21.81
N SER A 8 -38.71 6.83 20.91
CA SER A 8 -37.27 7.08 21.02
C SER A 8 -36.42 5.95 21.65
N LEU A 9 -36.58 4.71 21.19
CA LEU A 9 -35.54 3.66 21.41
C LEU A 9 -34.99 3.06 20.12
N ILE A 10 -35.37 3.59 18.94
CA ILE A 10 -34.91 3.07 17.62
C ILE A 10 -33.82 3.95 16.99
N LEU A 11 -33.52 5.13 17.56
CA LEU A 11 -32.62 6.10 16.90
C LEU A 11 -31.13 5.95 17.25
N ILE A 12 -30.74 5.00 18.10
CA ILE A 12 -29.35 4.85 18.58
C ILE A 12 -28.56 3.78 17.80
N PHE A 13 -29.21 3.00 16.94
CA PHE A 13 -28.54 1.89 16.23
C PHE A 13 -27.82 2.28 14.93
N SER A 14 -27.81 3.56 14.53
CA SER A 14 -27.27 4.00 13.23
C SER A 14 -25.83 4.55 13.26
N LEU A 15 -25.12 4.46 14.38
CA LEU A 15 -23.83 5.16 14.56
C LEU A 15 -22.55 4.29 14.54
N VAL A 16 -22.60 2.99 14.21
CA VAL A 16 -21.41 2.10 14.27
C VAL A 16 -21.00 1.52 12.92
N LEU A 17 -21.04 2.31 11.85
CA LEU A 17 -20.54 1.91 10.52
C LEU A 17 -19.61 2.95 9.89
N ILE A 18 -18.86 3.71 10.71
CA ILE A 18 -17.61 4.29 10.22
C ILE A 18 -16.61 3.14 10.14
N GLY A 19 -16.73 2.33 9.09
CA GLY A 19 -15.81 1.23 8.82
C GLY A 19 -14.38 1.76 8.77
N CYS A 20 -13.45 1.05 9.41
CA CYS A 20 -12.02 1.32 9.25
C CYS A 20 -11.68 1.28 7.75
N GLN A 21 -11.58 2.44 7.12
CA GLN A 21 -10.92 2.56 5.83
C GLN A 21 -9.41 2.45 6.10
N ASN A 22 -8.94 1.22 6.35
CA ASN A 22 -7.52 0.94 6.45
C ASN A 22 -6.90 1.20 5.08
N LYS A 23 -6.44 2.42 4.85
CA LYS A 23 -5.55 2.74 3.74
C LYS A 23 -4.13 2.55 4.24
N ASN A 24 -3.44 1.56 3.70
CA ASN A 24 -2.04 1.34 4.07
C ASN A 24 -1.13 2.48 3.61
N LEU A 25 -1.49 3.17 2.52
CA LEU A 25 -0.74 4.28 1.95
C LEU A 25 -1.41 5.60 2.32
N ASN A 26 -0.65 6.51 2.95
CA ASN A 26 -1.11 7.87 3.22
C ASN A 26 -0.66 8.84 2.11
N LEU A 27 -1.21 8.67 0.91
CA LEU A 27 -0.89 9.52 -0.23
C LEU A 27 -1.77 10.78 -0.19
N GLY A 28 -1.21 11.91 0.25
CA GLY A 28 -1.92 13.20 0.30
C GLY A 28 -2.15 13.85 -1.08
N LYS A 29 -1.59 13.28 -2.15
CA LYS A 29 -1.69 13.75 -3.54
C LYS A 29 -1.85 12.56 -4.48
N SER A 30 -2.38 12.79 -5.68
CA SER A 30 -2.41 11.78 -6.74
C SER A 30 -0.99 11.49 -7.24
N VAL A 31 -0.73 10.24 -7.61
CA VAL A 31 0.56 9.83 -8.17
C VAL A 31 0.47 9.98 -9.68
N THR A 32 1.43 10.69 -10.28
CA THR A 32 1.53 10.94 -11.72
C THR A 32 2.62 10.11 -12.38
N GLU A 33 3.57 9.59 -11.59
CA GLU A 33 4.70 8.81 -12.06
C GLU A 33 5.20 7.90 -10.93
N ILE A 34 5.61 6.68 -11.27
CA ILE A 34 6.43 5.83 -10.40
C ILE A 34 7.81 5.72 -11.06
N LYS A 35 8.82 6.35 -10.44
CA LYS A 35 10.21 6.21 -10.86
C LYS A 35 10.78 4.94 -10.23
N VAL A 36 11.36 4.07 -11.05
CA VAL A 36 11.98 2.80 -10.66
C VAL A 36 13.49 2.98 -10.68
N VAL A 37 14.15 2.63 -9.57
CA VAL A 37 15.61 2.61 -9.47
C VAL A 37 16.09 1.29 -8.87
N THR A 38 17.35 0.94 -9.10
CA THR A 38 17.99 -0.19 -8.40
C THR A 38 18.01 0.05 -6.89
N TRP A 39 17.91 -1.02 -6.11
CA TRP A 39 18.11 -0.95 -4.66
C TRP A 39 19.61 -1.05 -4.32
N GLY A 40 20.12 -0.16 -3.48
CA GLY A 40 21.52 -0.20 -3.05
C GLY A 40 22.06 1.18 -2.66
N GLU A 41 23.38 1.26 -2.46
CA GLU A 41 24.09 2.51 -2.15
C GLU A 41 24.08 3.49 -3.33
N THR A 42 24.11 2.95 -4.55
CA THR A 42 24.02 3.71 -5.80
C THR A 42 22.72 3.36 -6.50
N GLU A 43 21.79 4.31 -6.47
CA GLU A 43 20.51 4.16 -7.15
C GLU A 43 20.66 4.50 -8.63
N GLU A 44 20.56 3.49 -9.48
CA GLU A 44 20.57 3.64 -10.92
C GLU A 44 19.14 3.73 -11.43
N PHE A 45 18.88 4.71 -12.31
CA PHE A 45 17.57 4.83 -12.95
C PHE A 45 17.32 3.64 -13.87
N VAL A 46 16.18 2.97 -13.68
CA VAL A 46 15.74 1.85 -14.50
C VAL A 46 14.70 2.33 -15.50
N THR A 47 13.58 2.87 -15.01
CA THR A 47 12.49 3.38 -15.85
C THR A 47 11.55 4.30 -15.06
N SER A 48 10.57 4.88 -15.76
CA SER A 48 9.46 5.63 -15.18
C SER A 48 8.13 5.10 -15.73
N ILE A 49 7.24 4.68 -14.83
CA ILE A 49 5.89 4.24 -15.16
C ILE A 49 4.95 5.44 -15.04
N LYS A 50 4.24 5.77 -16.12
CA LYS A 50 3.28 6.89 -16.21
C LYS A 50 1.88 6.44 -16.64
N ASP A 51 1.68 5.13 -16.78
CA ASP A 51 0.37 4.55 -17.07
C ASP A 51 -0.56 4.79 -15.88
N GLU A 52 -1.54 5.67 -16.05
CA GLU A 52 -2.45 6.08 -14.98
C GLU A 52 -3.33 4.94 -14.48
N GLU A 53 -3.71 4.01 -15.36
CA GLU A 53 -4.56 2.87 -15.00
C GLU A 53 -3.77 1.90 -14.12
N PHE A 54 -2.55 1.54 -14.53
CA PHE A 54 -1.65 0.71 -13.75
C PHE A 54 -1.33 1.33 -12.39
N ILE A 55 -0.96 2.62 -12.36
CA ILE A 55 -0.65 3.32 -11.11
C ILE A 55 -1.84 3.29 -10.16
N ARG A 56 -3.04 3.54 -10.67
CA ARG A 56 -4.28 3.48 -9.88
C ARG A 56 -4.55 2.07 -9.35
N GLU A 57 -4.40 1.05 -10.19
CA GLU A 57 -4.56 -0.36 -9.78
C GLU A 57 -3.58 -0.73 -8.68
N LEU A 58 -2.29 -0.41 -8.86
CA LEU A 58 -1.25 -0.70 -7.89
C LEU A 58 -1.54 -0.03 -6.53
N ILE A 59 -1.86 1.27 -6.54
CA ILE A 59 -2.19 2.02 -5.32
C ILE A 59 -3.44 1.45 -4.64
N ASP A 60 -4.47 1.07 -5.39
CA ASP A 60 -5.69 0.47 -4.84
C ASP A 60 -5.40 -0.88 -4.18
N LYS A 61 -4.62 -1.74 -4.85
CA LYS A 61 -4.18 -3.03 -4.28
C LYS A 61 -3.36 -2.85 -3.02
N LEU A 62 -2.34 -1.97 -3.04
CA LEU A 62 -1.51 -1.69 -1.87
C LEU A 62 -2.31 -1.14 -0.70
N ASN A 63 -3.28 -0.25 -0.94
CA ASN A 63 -4.13 0.30 0.11
C ASN A 63 -5.02 -0.75 0.77
N LYS A 64 -5.54 -1.72 0.00
CA LYS A 64 -6.43 -2.78 0.47
C LYS A 64 -5.69 -4.03 0.96
N ALA A 65 -4.39 -4.12 0.70
CA ALA A 65 -3.60 -5.30 1.00
C ALA A 65 -3.61 -5.64 2.49
N LYS A 66 -3.65 -6.94 2.78
CA LYS A 66 -3.15 -7.42 4.06
C LYS A 66 -1.65 -7.15 4.14
N THR A 67 -1.16 -6.80 5.32
CA THR A 67 0.27 -6.67 5.57
C THR A 67 0.68 -7.57 6.73
N VAL A 68 1.92 -8.02 6.71
CA VAL A 68 2.55 -8.67 7.87
C VAL A 68 3.87 -7.98 8.17
N THR A 69 4.21 -7.92 9.45
CA THR A 69 5.49 -7.35 9.88
C THR A 69 6.65 -8.23 9.43
N THR A 70 7.74 -7.59 9.01
CA THR A 70 9.04 -8.20 8.68
C THR A 70 10.13 -7.73 9.65
N ALA A 71 9.77 -7.03 10.74
CA ALA A 71 10.74 -6.36 11.62
C ALA A 71 11.78 -7.29 12.28
N ASN A 72 11.46 -8.57 12.42
CA ASN A 72 12.33 -9.60 12.99
C ASN A 72 12.73 -10.68 11.98
N ALA A 73 12.46 -10.44 10.69
CA ALA A 73 12.75 -11.39 9.63
C ALA A 73 14.08 -11.03 8.96
N ASP A 74 14.95 -12.02 8.79
CA ASP A 74 16.12 -11.89 7.92
C ASP A 74 15.65 -12.05 6.47
N MET A 75 15.20 -10.93 5.90
CA MET A 75 14.73 -10.87 4.52
C MET A 75 15.79 -10.25 3.63
N GLU A 76 15.90 -10.80 2.42
CA GLU A 76 16.68 -10.17 1.37
C GLU A 76 16.16 -8.76 1.08
N MET A 77 17.06 -7.90 0.63
CA MET A 77 16.71 -6.55 0.17
C MET A 77 15.95 -6.63 -1.16
N PRO A 78 15.02 -5.70 -1.43
CA PRO A 78 14.34 -5.60 -2.72
C PRO A 78 15.32 -5.45 -3.89
N ASP A 79 14.90 -5.85 -5.09
CA ASP A 79 15.66 -5.62 -6.32
C ASP A 79 15.63 -4.12 -6.71
N PHE A 80 14.50 -3.47 -6.44
CA PHE A 80 14.25 -2.09 -6.84
C PHE A 80 13.63 -1.26 -5.73
N LYS A 81 13.87 0.05 -5.79
CA LYS A 81 13.13 1.06 -5.03
C LYS A 81 12.19 1.80 -5.98
N LEU A 82 10.96 1.99 -5.53
CA LEU A 82 9.92 2.71 -6.26
C LEU A 82 9.66 4.05 -5.58
N TYR A 83 9.78 5.12 -6.36
CA TYR A 83 9.44 6.47 -5.96
C TYR A 83 8.12 6.88 -6.59
N PHE A 84 7.07 6.91 -5.77
CA PHE A 84 5.75 7.41 -6.16
C PHE A 84 5.81 8.93 -6.13
N LYS A 85 5.55 9.57 -7.28
CA LYS A 85 5.73 11.00 -7.46
C LYS A 85 4.43 11.70 -7.83
N HIS A 86 4.29 12.92 -7.34
CA HIS A 86 3.35 13.91 -7.86
C HIS A 86 4.15 15.00 -8.58
N ASN A 87 4.09 15.00 -9.90
CA ASN A 87 4.97 15.77 -10.76
C ASN A 87 6.45 15.45 -10.48
N LYS A 88 7.18 16.40 -9.85
CA LYS A 88 8.61 16.25 -9.52
C LYS A 88 8.85 15.81 -8.07
N GLU A 89 7.84 15.89 -7.21
CA GLU A 89 7.95 15.60 -5.79
C GLU A 89 7.73 14.12 -5.52
N VAL A 90 8.64 13.47 -4.77
CA VAL A 90 8.44 12.13 -4.23
C VAL A 90 7.50 12.24 -3.03
N ILE A 91 6.41 11.48 -3.04
CA ILE A 91 5.40 11.50 -1.98
C ILE A 91 5.29 10.17 -1.23
N TYR A 92 5.86 9.08 -1.78
CA TYR A 92 5.95 7.80 -1.11
C TYR A 92 7.04 6.92 -1.74
N GLU A 93 7.59 6.01 -0.93
CA GLU A 93 8.67 5.11 -1.30
C GLU A 93 8.34 3.69 -0.84
N ILE A 94 8.65 2.71 -1.69
CA ILE A 94 8.49 1.29 -1.35
C ILE A 94 9.49 0.44 -2.12
N GLY A 95 9.94 -0.65 -1.51
CA GLY A 95 10.74 -1.67 -2.16
C GLY A 95 9.90 -2.59 -3.03
N TYR A 96 10.48 -3.07 -4.14
CA TYR A 96 9.89 -4.06 -5.02
C TYR A 96 10.85 -5.22 -5.28
N PHE A 97 10.37 -6.44 -5.07
CA PHE A 97 11.03 -7.69 -5.41
C PHE A 97 10.54 -8.17 -6.77
N LYS A 98 11.48 -8.50 -7.68
CA LYS A 98 11.15 -9.15 -8.95
C LYS A 98 10.42 -10.47 -8.72
N ARG A 99 10.89 -11.25 -7.74
CA ARG A 99 10.28 -12.53 -7.36
C ARG A 99 9.22 -12.35 -6.27
N VAL A 100 8.25 -13.27 -6.23
CA VAL A 100 7.27 -13.33 -5.15
C VAL A 100 7.94 -13.80 -3.86
N MET A 101 7.81 -12.99 -2.81
CA MET A 101 8.35 -13.27 -1.48
C MET A 101 7.24 -13.83 -0.58
N GLY A 102 7.53 -14.94 0.11
CA GLY A 102 6.63 -15.51 1.11
C GLY A 102 7.05 -15.16 2.52
N HIS A 103 6.13 -14.63 3.33
CA HIS A 103 6.38 -14.36 4.75
C HIS A 103 5.10 -14.47 5.58
N ASN A 104 5.14 -15.19 6.71
CA ASN A 104 4.03 -15.34 7.65
C ASN A 104 2.66 -15.60 7.00
N GLY A 105 2.63 -16.46 5.98
CA GLY A 105 1.41 -16.88 5.29
C GLY A 105 0.84 -15.87 4.29
N ILE A 106 1.59 -14.83 3.90
CA ILE A 106 1.26 -13.98 2.74
C ILE A 106 2.32 -14.08 1.64
N LEU A 107 1.93 -13.73 0.41
CA LEU A 107 2.78 -13.73 -0.77
C LEU A 107 2.78 -12.32 -1.38
N GLY A 108 3.96 -11.71 -1.52
CA GLY A 108 4.05 -10.32 -1.92
C GLY A 108 5.31 -9.94 -2.68
N GLN A 109 5.23 -8.84 -3.43
CA GLN A 109 6.37 -8.24 -4.11
C GLN A 109 6.71 -6.84 -3.59
N TYR A 110 5.90 -6.27 -2.71
CA TYR A 110 6.03 -4.88 -2.26
C TYR A 110 6.33 -4.82 -0.77
N TRP A 111 7.37 -4.07 -0.41
CA TRP A 111 7.88 -4.02 0.96
C TRP A 111 8.21 -2.61 1.42
N ASP A 112 7.64 -2.24 2.55
CA ASP A 112 7.88 -0.98 3.24
C ASP A 112 8.58 -1.30 4.56
N THR A 113 9.93 -1.29 4.54
CA THR A 113 10.96 -1.41 5.61
C THR A 113 10.73 -2.41 6.77
N LYS A 114 9.51 -2.50 7.29
CA LYS A 114 9.07 -3.39 8.36
C LYS A 114 7.80 -4.17 8.01
N LYS A 115 7.26 -4.07 6.80
CA LYS A 115 6.06 -4.78 6.37
C LYS A 115 6.12 -5.19 4.90
N ILE A 116 5.66 -6.39 4.61
CA ILE A 116 5.39 -6.86 3.24
C ILE A 116 3.89 -6.82 2.99
N TYR A 117 3.52 -6.42 1.78
CA TYR A 117 2.14 -6.31 1.32
C TYR A 117 1.77 -7.57 0.55
N ASP A 118 0.58 -8.12 0.84
CA ASP A 118 -0.01 -9.26 0.14
C ASP A 118 -0.52 -8.83 -1.25
N VAL A 119 0.42 -8.42 -2.10
CA VAL A 119 0.20 -7.89 -3.44
C VAL A 119 1.21 -8.54 -4.37
N ILE A 120 0.68 -9.28 -5.33
CA ILE A 120 1.40 -9.77 -6.50
C ILE A 120 0.88 -8.97 -7.68
N LEU A 121 1.71 -8.06 -8.17
CA LEU A 121 1.46 -7.26 -9.36
C LEU A 121 2.82 -6.91 -9.94
N GLU A 122 3.15 -7.53 -11.06
CA GLU A 122 4.43 -7.29 -11.71
C GLU A 122 4.48 -5.87 -12.28
N LEU A 123 5.61 -5.20 -12.09
CA LEU A 123 5.84 -3.92 -12.74
C LEU A 123 6.04 -4.13 -14.26
N PRO A 124 5.54 -3.23 -15.12
CA PRO A 124 5.77 -3.27 -16.56
C PRO A 124 7.21 -2.82 -16.88
N ILE A 125 8.20 -3.64 -16.50
CA ILE A 125 9.62 -3.40 -16.68
C ILE A 125 10.28 -4.62 -17.33
N GLU A 126 11.32 -4.39 -18.13
CA GLU A 126 12.10 -5.43 -18.82
C GLU A 126 13.11 -6.15 -17.90
#